data_AF-A0A9P8FZ06-F1
#
_entry.id   AF-A0A9P8FZ06-F1
#
_cell.length_a   1.000
_cell.length_b   1.000
_cell.length_c   1.000
_cell.angle_alpha   90.00
_cell.angle_beta   90.00
_cell.angle_gamma   90.00
#
_symmetry.space_group_name_H-M   'P 1'
#
loop_
_entity.id
_entity.type
_entity.pdbx_description
1 polymer ?
#
loop_
_entity_poly.entity_id
_entity_poly.type
_entity_poly.pdbx_seq_one_letter_code
_entity_poly.pdbx_strand_id
1 'polypeptide(L)'
;MSKLSPALKQLINAPFARPGALPAPQGIKAFYQNLAKDAKDRGVGQPAWVSMAVPRTINMLNAFRDSLPSDIISSLSTTPTRIPSPSNITAMSSRGEDLWKSIYDPFDKKLYDKLASSHPDLPVHILHSEYGALFADPEEKVAGKVGRVLTSIVAVSCLRTQTGVGPQVLSHVFGLRKAFKDGTAEKDVQGGEWLAGDEGSVWLLESVDKLVEALSGGKGSSYAPGLKAKL
;
A
#
# COMPACT_ATOMS: atom_id res chain seq x y z
N MET A 1 -17.22 -12.84 -6.79
CA MET A 1 -17.18 -11.91 -5.65
C MET A 1 -18.51 -11.17 -5.58
N SER A 2 -19.09 -10.93 -4.40
CA SER A 2 -20.26 -10.04 -4.32
C SER A 2 -19.82 -8.68 -4.87
N LYS A 3 -20.66 -8.07 -5.72
CA LYS A 3 -20.37 -6.76 -6.28
C LYS A 3 -20.46 -5.74 -5.13
N LEU A 4 -19.46 -4.86 -4.99
CA LEU A 4 -19.57 -3.71 -4.07
C LEU A 4 -20.83 -2.91 -4.43
N SER A 5 -21.53 -2.39 -3.43
CA SER A 5 -22.65 -1.47 -3.66
C SER A 5 -22.22 -0.26 -4.49
N PRO A 6 -23.14 0.33 -5.26
CA PRO A 6 -22.88 1.61 -5.94
C PRO A 6 -22.41 2.70 -4.98
N ALA A 7 -22.98 2.78 -3.77
CA ALA A 7 -22.61 3.77 -2.76
C ALA A 7 -21.14 3.63 -2.32
N LEU A 8 -20.69 2.41 -2.00
CA LEU A 8 -19.29 2.18 -1.63
C LEU A 8 -18.33 2.50 -2.79
N LYS A 9 -18.70 2.15 -4.03
CA LYS A 9 -17.91 2.54 -5.21
C LYS A 9 -17.85 4.05 -5.39
N GLN A 10 -18.95 4.76 -5.17
CA GLN A 10 -18.98 6.22 -5.22
C GLN A 10 -18.11 6.84 -4.14
N LEU A 11 -18.13 6.31 -2.91
CA LEU A 11 -17.28 6.79 -1.82
C LEU A 11 -15.78 6.59 -2.10
N ILE A 12 -15.40 5.43 -2.65
CA ILE A 12 -14.02 5.17 -3.10
C ILE A 12 -13.64 6.19 -4.18
N ASN A 13 -14.55 6.51 -5.09
CA ASN A 13 -14.32 7.40 -6.22
C ASN A 13 -14.70 8.88 -5.95
N ALA A 14 -14.97 9.26 -4.70
CA ALA A 14 -15.52 10.57 -4.39
C ALA A 14 -14.49 11.69 -4.69
N PRO A 15 -14.90 12.85 -5.26
CA PRO A 15 -13.96 13.90 -5.66
C PRO A 15 -13.06 14.41 -4.53
N PHE A 16 -13.60 14.52 -3.31
CA PHE A 16 -12.83 14.95 -2.13
C PHE A 16 -11.73 13.94 -1.75
N ALA A 17 -11.89 12.66 -2.08
CA ALA A 17 -10.89 11.62 -1.87
C ALA A 17 -9.77 11.66 -2.91
N ARG A 18 -9.88 12.49 -3.96
CA ARG A 18 -8.92 12.61 -5.07
C ARG A 18 -8.35 11.26 -5.53
N PRO A 19 -9.22 10.29 -5.87
CA PRO A 19 -8.81 8.90 -6.08
C PRO A 19 -8.11 8.68 -7.43
N GLY A 20 -8.29 9.61 -8.37
CA GLY A 20 -7.60 9.63 -9.66
C GLY A 20 -6.24 10.30 -9.55
N ALA A 21 -5.27 9.80 -10.31
CA ALA A 21 -3.98 10.46 -10.46
C ALA A 21 -4.20 11.89 -11.00
N LEU A 22 -3.31 12.81 -10.61
CA LEU A 22 -3.34 14.16 -11.18
C LEU A 22 -3.21 14.09 -12.70
N PRO A 23 -3.96 14.90 -13.47
CA PRO A 23 -3.78 14.98 -14.91
C PRO A 23 -2.33 15.28 -15.22
N ALA A 24 -1.77 14.50 -16.16
CA ALA A 24 -0.38 14.67 -16.53
C ALA A 24 -0.20 16.06 -17.18
N PRO A 25 0.82 16.86 -16.77
CA PRO A 25 1.01 18.19 -17.32
C PRO A 25 1.22 18.20 -18.84
N GLN A 26 0.92 19.33 -19.48
CA GLN A 26 1.25 19.51 -20.90
C GLN A 26 2.76 19.30 -21.10
N GLY A 27 3.13 18.48 -22.09
CA GLY A 27 4.54 18.18 -22.40
C GLY A 27 5.17 17.02 -21.63
N ILE A 28 4.46 16.38 -20.69
CA ILE A 28 4.97 15.23 -19.91
C ILE A 28 5.52 14.10 -20.79
N LYS A 29 4.90 13.86 -21.96
CA LYS A 29 5.35 12.86 -22.92
C LYS A 29 6.74 13.18 -23.45
N ALA A 30 6.96 14.43 -23.86
CA ALA A 30 8.26 14.89 -24.35
C ALA A 30 9.31 14.84 -23.23
N PHE A 31 8.93 15.21 -22.00
CA PHE A 31 9.79 15.08 -20.83
C PHE A 31 10.23 13.63 -20.60
N TYR A 32 9.31 12.65 -20.57
CA TYR A 32 9.65 11.24 -20.41
C TYR A 32 10.52 10.70 -21.53
N GLN A 33 10.27 11.11 -22.79
CA GLN A 33 11.12 10.73 -23.92
C GLN A 33 12.54 11.27 -23.77
N ASN A 34 12.69 12.53 -23.36
CA ASN A 34 14.00 13.14 -23.13
C ASN A 34 14.72 12.50 -21.94
N LEU A 35 14.01 12.24 -20.84
CA LEU A 35 14.57 11.56 -19.67
C LEU A 35 15.03 10.14 -20.02
N ALA A 36 14.25 9.38 -20.79
CA ALA A 36 14.63 8.04 -21.24
C ALA A 36 15.88 8.07 -22.13
N LYS A 37 16.00 9.08 -23.01
CA LYS A 37 17.19 9.28 -23.84
C LYS A 37 18.42 9.62 -22.98
N ASP A 38 18.29 10.59 -22.08
CA ASP A 38 19.39 11.01 -21.21
C ASP A 38 19.84 9.88 -20.26
N ALA A 39 18.90 9.11 -19.70
CA ALA A 39 19.19 7.94 -18.90
C ALA A 39 19.98 6.88 -19.71
N LYS A 40 19.60 6.64 -20.96
CA LYS A 40 20.33 5.75 -21.87
C LYS A 40 21.75 6.27 -22.12
N ASP A 41 21.89 7.54 -22.46
CA ASP A 41 23.18 8.17 -22.78
C ASP A 41 24.13 8.18 -21.57
N ARG A 42 23.59 8.19 -20.35
CA ARG A 42 24.34 8.19 -19.08
C ARG A 42 24.47 6.80 -18.42
N GLY A 43 23.93 5.75 -19.03
CA GLY A 43 23.95 4.40 -18.45
C GLY A 43 23.13 4.24 -17.17
N VAL A 44 22.13 5.09 -16.93
CA VAL A 44 21.22 4.98 -15.78
C VAL A 44 20.17 3.92 -16.08
N GLY A 45 20.29 2.77 -15.41
CA GLY A 45 19.36 1.66 -15.54
C GLY A 45 17.96 1.97 -14.98
N GLN A 46 16.95 1.27 -15.51
CA GLN A 46 15.58 1.37 -15.04
C GLN A 46 15.38 1.05 -13.53
N PRO A 47 16.18 0.18 -12.87
CA PRO A 47 16.03 -0.08 -11.42
C PRO A 47 16.16 1.18 -10.53
N ALA A 48 16.94 2.19 -10.95
CA ALA A 48 17.07 3.44 -10.21
C ALA A 48 15.72 4.18 -10.05
N TRP A 49 14.78 3.95 -10.96
CA TRP A 49 13.50 4.65 -11.04
C TRP A 49 12.53 4.16 -9.95
N VAL A 50 12.76 2.96 -9.39
CA VAL A 50 11.93 2.38 -8.32
C VAL A 50 12.27 2.96 -6.93
N SER A 51 13.43 3.63 -6.79
CA SER A 51 13.97 4.07 -5.48
C SER A 51 13.30 5.29 -4.85
N MET A 52 12.45 6.02 -5.59
CA MET A 52 11.96 7.35 -5.19
C MET A 52 11.10 7.37 -3.91
N ALA A 53 10.47 6.26 -3.53
CA ALA A 53 9.60 6.20 -2.35
C ALA A 53 10.37 6.09 -1.02
N VAL A 54 11.58 5.53 -1.04
CA VAL A 54 12.36 5.22 0.18
C VAL A 54 12.68 6.46 1.02
N PRO A 55 13.17 7.58 0.45
CA PRO A 55 13.47 8.79 1.24
C PRO A 55 12.23 9.37 1.94
N ARG A 56 11.05 9.28 1.31
CA ARG A 56 9.80 9.73 1.93
C ARG A 56 9.45 8.87 3.13
N THR A 57 9.57 7.55 3.02
CA THR A 57 9.35 6.62 4.12
C THR A 57 10.32 6.89 5.28
N ILE A 58 11.62 7.11 5.00
CA ILE A 58 12.62 7.46 6.01
C ILE A 58 12.21 8.72 6.79
N ASN A 59 11.90 9.80 6.07
CA ASN A 59 11.53 11.06 6.71
C ASN A 59 10.25 10.93 7.56
N MET A 60 9.25 10.19 7.08
CA MET A 60 8.01 9.96 7.82
C MET A 60 8.25 9.11 9.08
N LEU A 61 9.06 8.06 9.01
CA LEU A 61 9.37 7.22 10.16
C LEU A 61 10.22 7.94 11.21
N ASN A 62 11.15 8.80 10.78
CA ASN A 62 11.91 9.65 11.69
C ASN A 62 10.99 10.63 12.42
N ALA A 63 10.15 11.38 11.68
CA ALA A 63 9.20 12.31 12.29
C ALA A 63 8.19 11.60 13.21
N PHE A 64 7.72 10.40 12.83
CA PHE A 64 6.88 9.58 13.70
C PHE A 64 7.61 9.21 14.98
N ARG A 65 8.82 8.64 14.89
CA ARG A 65 9.62 8.23 16.04
C ARG A 65 9.93 9.42 16.96
N ASP A 66 10.27 10.58 16.41
CA ASP A 66 10.59 11.79 17.17
C ASP A 66 9.37 12.36 17.91
N SER A 67 8.16 12.04 17.44
CA SER A 67 6.90 12.46 18.09
C SER A 67 6.41 11.52 19.20
N LEU A 68 7.03 10.34 19.36
CA LEU A 68 6.62 9.36 20.36
C LEU A 68 7.18 9.70 21.76
N PRO A 69 6.42 9.41 22.84
CA PRO A 69 6.95 9.45 24.20
C PRO A 69 8.17 8.52 24.37
N SER A 70 9.11 8.89 25.26
CA SER A 70 10.38 8.18 25.44
C SER A 70 10.20 6.73 25.93
N ASP A 71 9.19 6.48 26.76
CA ASP A 71 8.84 5.14 27.23
C ASP A 71 8.38 4.26 26.07
N ILE A 72 7.55 4.80 25.16
CA ILE A 72 7.14 4.09 23.94
C ILE A 72 8.36 3.81 23.06
N ILE A 73 9.22 4.82 22.81
CA ILE A 73 10.45 4.63 22.02
C ILE A 73 11.32 3.52 22.60
N SER A 74 11.47 3.47 23.93
CA SER A 74 12.27 2.44 24.62
C SER A 74 11.67 1.04 24.53
N SER A 75 10.35 0.93 24.31
CA SER A 75 9.65 -0.35 24.16
C SER A 75 9.70 -0.90 22.72
N LEU A 76 10.07 -0.09 21.73
CA LEU A 76 10.14 -0.52 20.34
C LEU A 76 11.29 -1.53 20.12
N SER A 77 11.02 -2.60 19.37
CA SER A 77 12.06 -3.55 18.99
C SER A 77 13.18 -2.87 18.20
N THR A 78 14.43 -3.15 18.57
CA THR A 78 15.64 -2.76 17.85
C THR A 78 16.26 -3.91 17.07
N THR A 79 15.65 -5.11 17.12
CA THR A 79 16.16 -6.31 16.47
C THR A 79 15.48 -6.51 15.10
N PRO A 80 16.24 -6.59 13.99
CA PRO A 80 15.69 -6.91 12.69
C PRO A 80 15.13 -8.33 12.64
N THR A 81 13.93 -8.52 12.09
CA THR A 81 13.26 -9.84 12.02
C THR A 81 13.22 -10.45 10.63
N ARG A 82 13.74 -9.75 9.62
CA ARG A 82 13.54 -10.06 8.19
C ARG A 82 14.84 -9.98 7.37
N ILE A 83 15.98 -10.27 8.00
CA ILE A 83 17.27 -10.28 7.29
C ILE A 83 17.31 -11.51 6.36
N PRO A 84 17.46 -11.32 5.03
CA PRO A 84 17.63 -12.44 4.12
C PRO A 84 18.97 -13.12 4.34
N SER A 85 18.97 -14.45 4.25
CA SER A 85 20.14 -15.31 4.34
C SER A 85 19.99 -16.49 3.38
N PRO A 86 21.09 -17.16 2.97
CA PRO A 86 21.01 -18.35 2.14
C PRO A 86 20.08 -19.44 2.69
N SER A 87 19.94 -19.51 4.02
CA SER A 87 19.07 -20.50 4.70
C SER A 87 17.59 -20.15 4.72
N ASN A 88 17.19 -18.88 4.58
CA ASN A 88 15.78 -18.47 4.71
C ASN A 88 15.19 -17.85 3.43
N ILE A 89 16.01 -17.49 2.43
CA ILE A 89 15.56 -16.71 1.28
C ILE A 89 14.48 -17.41 0.45
N THR A 90 14.59 -18.73 0.28
CA THR A 90 13.59 -19.53 -0.44
C THR A 90 12.25 -19.52 0.29
N ALA A 91 12.27 -19.68 1.61
CA ALA A 91 11.07 -19.67 2.42
C ALA A 91 10.42 -18.27 2.44
N MET A 92 11.22 -17.20 2.55
CA MET A 92 10.73 -15.82 2.43
C MET A 92 10.02 -15.56 1.10
N SER A 93 10.63 -15.98 -0.02
CA SER A 93 10.00 -15.85 -1.35
C SER A 93 8.71 -16.64 -1.46
N SER A 94 8.70 -17.91 -1.00
CA SER A 94 7.50 -18.75 -1.03
C SER A 94 6.34 -18.12 -0.27
N ARG A 95 6.58 -17.60 0.95
CA ARG A 95 5.52 -16.94 1.73
C ARG A 95 4.98 -15.68 1.04
N GLY A 96 5.85 -14.93 0.35
CA GLY A 96 5.44 -13.79 -0.47
C GLY A 96 4.54 -14.19 -1.63
N GLU A 97 4.90 -15.24 -2.36
CA GLU A 97 4.11 -15.83 -3.44
C GLU A 97 2.76 -16.35 -2.97
N ASP A 98 2.74 -17.07 -1.85
CA ASP A 98 1.53 -17.61 -1.25
C ASP A 98 0.59 -16.49 -0.79
N LEU A 99 1.14 -15.44 -0.15
CA LEU A 99 0.35 -14.28 0.26
C LEU A 99 -0.19 -13.51 -0.95
N TRP A 100 0.64 -13.25 -1.96
CA TRP A 100 0.24 -12.59 -3.21
C TRP A 100 -0.91 -13.35 -3.88
N LYS A 101 -0.75 -14.67 -4.04
CA LYS A 101 -1.78 -15.53 -4.63
C LYS A 101 -3.06 -15.54 -3.79
N SER A 102 -2.95 -15.68 -2.47
CA SER A 102 -4.09 -15.61 -1.55
C SER A 102 -4.89 -14.31 -1.78
N ILE A 103 -4.22 -13.17 -1.90
CA ILE A 103 -4.88 -11.87 -2.09
C ILE A 103 -5.49 -11.76 -3.48
N TYR A 104 -4.73 -12.07 -4.53
CA TYR A 104 -5.07 -11.66 -5.89
C TYR A 104 -5.68 -12.74 -6.79
N ASP A 105 -5.66 -14.02 -6.39
CA ASP A 105 -6.27 -15.10 -7.18
C ASP A 105 -7.76 -14.81 -7.50
N PRO A 106 -8.22 -15.06 -8.75
CA PRO A 106 -7.50 -15.67 -9.88
C PRO A 106 -6.79 -14.67 -10.81
N PHE A 107 -6.60 -13.42 -10.36
CA PHE A 107 -6.02 -12.34 -11.15
C PHE A 107 -4.53 -12.06 -10.84
N ASP A 108 -3.93 -12.83 -9.94
CA ASP A 108 -2.54 -12.69 -9.48
C ASP A 108 -1.54 -12.65 -10.64
N LYS A 109 -1.60 -13.61 -11.57
CA LYS A 109 -0.73 -13.63 -12.76
C LYS A 109 -0.98 -12.44 -13.68
N LYS A 110 -2.26 -12.12 -13.94
CA LYS A 110 -2.63 -11.01 -14.82
C LYS A 110 -2.14 -9.66 -14.26
N LEU A 111 -2.24 -9.47 -12.94
CA LEU A 111 -1.74 -8.27 -12.27
C LEU A 111 -0.21 -8.21 -12.33
N TYR A 112 0.47 -9.34 -12.08
CA TYR A 112 1.92 -9.45 -12.22
C TYR A 112 2.39 -9.03 -13.62
N ASP A 113 1.80 -9.61 -14.67
CA ASP A 113 2.13 -9.29 -16.06
C ASP A 113 1.84 -7.83 -16.40
N LYS A 114 0.76 -7.27 -15.84
CA LYS A 114 0.43 -5.86 -16.03
C LYS A 114 1.49 -4.95 -15.43
N LEU A 115 2.01 -5.26 -14.25
CA LEU A 115 3.11 -4.52 -13.62
C LEU A 115 4.41 -4.68 -14.43
N ALA A 116 4.73 -5.90 -14.87
CA ALA A 116 5.90 -6.19 -15.71
C ALA A 116 5.92 -5.36 -17.01
N SER A 117 4.74 -5.08 -17.59
CA SER A 117 4.62 -4.27 -18.80
C SER A 117 5.05 -2.81 -18.62
N SER A 118 5.03 -2.31 -17.38
CA SER A 118 5.51 -0.96 -17.04
C SER A 118 7.00 -0.96 -16.71
N HIS A 119 7.48 -2.01 -16.03
CA HIS A 119 8.88 -2.24 -15.76
C HIS A 119 9.08 -3.73 -15.39
N PRO A 120 10.02 -4.47 -16.01
CA PRO A 120 10.17 -5.92 -15.79
C PRO A 120 10.49 -6.30 -14.33
N ASP A 121 11.34 -5.51 -13.65
CA ASP A 121 11.69 -5.78 -12.25
C ASP A 121 10.66 -5.26 -11.23
N LEU A 122 9.65 -4.48 -11.63
CA LEU A 122 8.67 -3.92 -10.69
C LEU A 122 7.87 -5.02 -9.96
N PRO A 123 7.25 -5.99 -10.64
CA PRO A 123 6.54 -7.05 -9.94
C PRO A 123 7.48 -7.98 -9.17
N VAL A 124 8.74 -8.15 -9.61
CA VAL A 124 9.77 -8.90 -8.86
C VAL A 124 10.05 -8.20 -7.53
N HIS A 125 10.29 -6.89 -7.55
CA HIS A 125 10.54 -6.10 -6.36
C HIS A 125 9.33 -6.12 -5.41
N ILE A 126 8.12 -5.85 -5.92
CA ILE A 126 6.90 -5.89 -5.11
C ILE A 126 6.74 -7.27 -4.47
N LEU A 127 6.83 -8.34 -5.25
CA LEU A 127 6.58 -9.69 -4.76
C LEU A 127 7.60 -10.13 -3.70
N HIS A 128 8.90 -10.00 -3.97
CA HIS A 128 9.92 -10.53 -3.07
C HIS A 128 10.28 -9.57 -1.94
N SER A 129 10.28 -8.25 -2.19
CA SER A 129 10.70 -7.25 -1.19
C SER A 129 9.53 -6.76 -0.34
N GLU A 130 8.38 -6.48 -0.94
CA GLU A 130 7.21 -6.03 -0.18
C GLU A 130 6.42 -7.23 0.36
N TYR A 131 5.96 -8.14 -0.50
CA TYR A 131 5.13 -9.27 -0.05
C TYR A 131 5.93 -10.32 0.72
N GLY A 132 7.08 -10.75 0.22
CA GLY A 132 7.90 -11.77 0.87
C GLY A 132 8.66 -11.26 2.09
N ALA A 133 9.46 -10.20 1.91
CA ALA A 133 10.35 -9.73 2.96
C ALA A 133 9.70 -8.79 3.98
N LEU A 134 8.52 -8.23 3.74
CA LEU A 134 7.88 -7.27 4.66
C LEU A 134 6.48 -7.71 5.13
N PHE A 135 5.54 -7.91 4.21
CA PHE A 135 4.12 -8.12 4.52
C PHE A 135 3.76 -9.55 4.93
N ALA A 136 4.44 -10.56 4.37
CA ALA A 136 4.27 -11.92 4.84
C ALA A 136 4.71 -12.01 6.30
N ASP A 137 3.86 -12.65 7.11
CA ASP A 137 4.19 -12.90 8.49
C ASP A 137 5.48 -13.76 8.57
N PRO A 138 6.36 -13.51 9.56
CA PRO A 138 7.51 -14.37 9.81
C PRO A 138 7.05 -15.76 10.26
N GLU A 139 7.88 -16.79 10.03
CA GLU A 139 7.57 -18.19 10.39
C GLU A 139 7.37 -18.39 11.90
N GLU A 140 8.13 -17.65 12.72
CA GLU A 140 7.99 -17.68 14.16
C GLU A 140 6.98 -16.62 14.63
N LYS A 141 6.28 -16.90 15.75
CA LYS A 141 5.43 -15.91 16.47
C LYS A 141 6.30 -14.86 17.15
N VAL A 142 7.05 -14.09 16.37
CA VAL A 142 7.87 -12.98 16.85
C VAL A 142 7.00 -11.72 16.99
N ALA A 143 7.46 -10.78 17.82
CA ALA A 143 6.91 -9.43 17.83
C ALA A 143 6.85 -8.85 16.40
N GLY A 144 5.69 -8.30 16.01
CA GLY A 144 5.47 -7.71 14.69
C GLY A 144 4.73 -8.59 13.68
N LYS A 145 4.10 -9.68 14.12
CA LYS A 145 3.01 -10.34 13.36
C LYS A 145 1.81 -9.40 13.31
N VAL A 146 1.32 -9.07 12.12
CA VAL A 146 0.13 -8.21 11.95
C VAL A 146 -1.07 -9.05 11.55
N GLY A 147 -0.88 -10.07 10.71
CA GLY A 147 -1.96 -10.90 10.20
C GLY A 147 -2.71 -10.31 8.99
N ARG A 148 -3.47 -11.17 8.32
CA ARG A 148 -4.12 -10.95 7.03
C ARG A 148 -5.19 -9.85 7.07
N VAL A 149 -5.98 -9.83 8.15
CA VAL A 149 -7.07 -8.84 8.34
C VAL A 149 -6.50 -7.46 8.63
N LEU A 150 -5.67 -7.32 9.67
CA LEU A 150 -5.10 -6.02 10.07
C LEU A 150 -4.19 -5.43 8.99
N THR A 151 -3.42 -6.26 8.27
CA THR A 151 -2.62 -5.80 7.12
C THR A 151 -3.49 -5.15 6.05
N SER A 152 -4.68 -5.71 5.79
CA SER A 152 -5.60 -5.15 4.79
C SER A 152 -6.22 -3.84 5.28
N ILE A 153 -6.57 -3.74 6.57
CA ILE A 153 -7.10 -2.51 7.18
C ILE A 153 -6.06 -1.39 7.14
N VAL A 154 -4.80 -1.69 7.50
CA VAL A 154 -3.69 -0.74 7.42
C VAL A 154 -3.46 -0.31 5.98
N ALA A 155 -3.42 -1.24 5.02
CA ALA A 155 -3.24 -0.92 3.61
C ALA A 155 -4.35 -0.01 3.07
N VAL A 156 -5.63 -0.33 3.35
CA VAL A 156 -6.77 0.52 2.99
C VAL A 156 -6.62 1.91 3.59
N SER A 157 -6.24 2.00 4.87
CA SER A 157 -6.06 3.28 5.57
C SER A 157 -4.94 4.11 4.95
N CYS A 158 -3.75 3.54 4.79
CA CYS A 158 -2.60 4.23 4.20
C CYS A 158 -2.87 4.68 2.75
N LEU A 159 -3.52 3.84 1.94
CA LEU A 159 -3.85 4.19 0.56
C LEU A 159 -4.96 5.24 0.50
N ARG A 160 -5.96 5.19 1.39
CA ARG A 160 -7.04 6.19 1.44
C ARG A 160 -6.53 7.58 1.80
N THR A 161 -5.43 7.69 2.56
CA THR A 161 -4.77 8.98 2.83
C THR A 161 -3.96 9.56 1.65
N GLN A 162 -3.92 8.85 0.52
CA GLN A 162 -3.13 9.24 -0.65
C GLN A 162 -4.03 9.57 -1.84
N THR A 163 -3.64 10.59 -2.58
CA THR A 163 -4.28 10.93 -3.85
C THR A 163 -3.82 10.00 -4.96
N GLY A 164 -4.73 9.60 -5.85
CA GLY A 164 -4.39 8.91 -7.09
C GLY A 164 -4.22 7.39 -7.01
N VAL A 165 -4.58 6.79 -5.88
CA VAL A 165 -4.44 5.34 -5.64
C VAL A 165 -5.79 4.64 -5.42
N GLY A 166 -6.87 5.18 -5.99
CA GLY A 166 -8.22 4.60 -5.89
C GLY A 166 -8.31 3.12 -6.30
N PRO A 167 -7.68 2.68 -7.41
CA PRO A 167 -7.64 1.26 -7.79
C PRO A 167 -6.99 0.36 -6.72
N GLN A 168 -5.95 0.85 -6.03
CA GLN A 168 -5.28 0.13 -4.96
C GLN A 168 -6.18 0.04 -3.72
N VAL A 169 -6.83 1.13 -3.30
CA VAL A 169 -7.83 1.11 -2.21
C VAL A 169 -8.89 0.05 -2.50
N LEU A 170 -9.44 0.08 -3.72
CA LEU A 170 -10.44 -0.88 -4.17
C LEU A 170 -9.93 -2.32 -4.06
N SER A 171 -8.70 -2.56 -4.53
CA SER A 171 -8.08 -3.89 -4.48
C SER A 171 -7.91 -4.41 -3.06
N HIS A 172 -7.51 -3.57 -2.11
CA HIS A 172 -7.34 -4.00 -0.71
C HIS A 172 -8.67 -4.19 0.03
N VAL A 173 -9.72 -3.43 -0.29
CA VAL A 173 -11.08 -3.70 0.21
C VAL A 173 -11.58 -5.07 -0.28
N PHE A 174 -11.35 -5.42 -1.56
CA PHE A 174 -11.65 -6.76 -2.05
C PHE A 174 -10.78 -7.83 -1.40
N GLY A 175 -9.50 -7.55 -1.15
CA GLY A 175 -8.58 -8.45 -0.46
C GLY A 175 -9.07 -8.79 0.96
N LEU A 176 -9.59 -7.81 1.70
CA LEU A 176 -10.18 -8.02 3.03
C LEU A 176 -11.44 -8.90 2.96
N ARG A 177 -12.35 -8.60 2.04
CA ARG A 177 -13.56 -9.43 1.78
C ARG A 177 -13.25 -10.86 1.45
N LYS A 178 -12.28 -11.04 0.56
CA LYS A 178 -11.86 -12.36 0.11
C LYS A 178 -11.37 -13.20 1.28
N ALA A 179 -10.58 -12.62 2.19
CA ALA A 179 -10.01 -13.33 3.32
C ALA A 179 -11.08 -13.96 4.24
N PHE A 180 -12.19 -13.27 4.49
CA PHE A 180 -13.31 -13.84 5.26
C PHE A 180 -14.08 -14.88 4.44
N LYS A 181 -14.26 -14.64 3.15
CA LYS A 181 -15.00 -15.55 2.26
C LYS A 181 -14.29 -16.89 2.06
N ASP A 182 -12.96 -16.88 1.92
CA ASP A 182 -12.17 -18.09 1.66
C ASP A 182 -11.58 -18.72 2.93
N GLY A 183 -11.87 -18.14 4.10
CA GLY A 183 -11.46 -18.67 5.40
C GLY A 183 -9.99 -18.41 5.74
N THR A 184 -9.27 -17.57 4.98
CA THR A 184 -7.89 -17.19 5.27
C THR A 184 -7.76 -16.06 6.31
N ALA A 185 -8.87 -15.40 6.66
CA ALA A 185 -8.91 -14.39 7.71
C ALA A 185 -8.74 -15.01 9.11
N GLU A 186 -8.01 -14.31 9.98
CA GLU A 186 -7.99 -14.61 11.40
C GLU A 186 -9.36 -14.40 12.05
N LYS A 187 -9.72 -15.26 13.00
CA LYS A 187 -11.04 -15.24 13.68
C LYS A 187 -11.08 -14.38 14.95
N ASP A 188 -9.92 -14.03 15.48
CA ASP A 188 -9.74 -13.28 16.73
C ASP A 188 -9.69 -11.76 16.52
N VAL A 189 -9.76 -11.28 15.28
CA VAL A 189 -9.82 -9.84 14.99
C VAL A 189 -11.25 -9.33 15.20
N GLN A 190 -11.47 -8.71 16.36
CA GLN A 190 -12.76 -8.13 16.73
C GLN A 190 -13.28 -7.17 15.65
N GLY A 191 -14.50 -7.42 15.17
CA GLY A 191 -15.14 -6.59 14.14
C GLY A 191 -14.61 -6.79 12.72
N GLY A 192 -13.61 -7.65 12.50
CA GLY A 192 -12.98 -7.85 11.20
C GLY A 192 -13.95 -8.29 10.10
N GLU A 193 -14.84 -9.25 10.41
CA GLU A 193 -15.83 -9.75 9.45
C GLU A 193 -16.85 -8.66 9.07
N TRP A 194 -17.27 -7.84 10.03
CA TRP A 194 -18.16 -6.71 9.76
C TRP A 194 -17.47 -5.65 8.88
N LEU A 195 -16.18 -5.33 9.15
CA LEU A 195 -15.38 -4.42 8.33
C LEU A 195 -15.23 -4.91 6.87
N ALA A 196 -15.26 -6.23 6.66
CA ALA A 196 -15.29 -6.81 5.33
C ALA A 196 -16.65 -6.63 4.62
N GLY A 197 -17.72 -6.28 5.33
CA GLY A 197 -19.04 -5.97 4.75
C GLY A 197 -19.09 -4.63 4.00
N ASP A 198 -20.22 -4.34 3.34
CA ASP A 198 -20.45 -3.05 2.67
C ASP A 198 -20.46 -1.89 3.65
N GLU A 199 -21.27 -1.98 4.70
CA GLU A 199 -21.37 -0.95 5.75
C GLU A 199 -20.03 -0.76 6.49
N GLY A 200 -19.37 -1.86 6.86
CA GLY A 200 -18.07 -1.79 7.53
C GLY A 200 -16.97 -1.22 6.65
N SER A 201 -16.97 -1.51 5.34
CA SER A 201 -16.03 -0.89 4.39
C SER A 201 -16.28 0.62 4.25
N VAL A 202 -17.54 1.06 4.22
CA VAL A 202 -17.89 2.49 4.25
C VAL A 202 -17.37 3.14 5.52
N TRP A 203 -17.68 2.55 6.67
CA TRP A 203 -17.24 3.06 7.97
C TRP A 203 -15.72 3.16 8.08
N LEU A 204 -14.98 2.16 7.57
CA LEU A 204 -13.52 2.18 7.55
C LEU A 204 -12.99 3.37 6.75
N LEU A 205 -13.50 3.59 5.53
CA LEU A 205 -13.08 4.69 4.67
C LEU A 205 -13.41 6.05 5.29
N GLU A 206 -14.62 6.23 5.81
CA GLU A 206 -15.05 7.48 6.45
C GLU A 206 -14.28 7.76 7.74
N SER A 207 -13.89 6.72 8.49
CA SER A 207 -13.06 6.88 9.69
C SER A 207 -11.68 7.41 9.33
N VAL A 208 -11.08 6.92 8.23
CA VAL A 208 -9.82 7.45 7.70
C VAL A 208 -10.00 8.89 7.23
N ASP A 209 -11.09 9.20 6.51
CA ASP A 209 -11.38 10.57 6.06
C ASP A 209 -11.48 11.55 7.24
N LYS A 210 -12.15 11.16 8.34
CA LYS A 210 -12.25 11.97 9.57
C LYS A 210 -10.89 12.23 10.23
N LEU A 211 -10.00 11.23 10.26
CA LEU A 211 -8.64 11.39 10.78
C LEU A 211 -7.83 12.36 9.93
N VAL A 212 -7.92 12.24 8.61
CA VAL A 212 -7.23 13.14 7.68
C VAL A 212 -7.78 14.57 7.78
N GLU A 213 -9.10 14.73 7.93
CA GLU A 213 -9.74 16.03 8.14
C GLU A 213 -9.20 16.70 9.43
N ALA A 214 -9.17 15.96 10.53
CA ALA A 214 -8.68 16.44 11.82
C ALA A 214 -7.19 16.84 11.77
N LEU A 215 -6.35 16.04 11.10
CA LEU A 215 -4.90 16.28 11.01
C LEU A 215 -4.53 17.37 9.99
N SER A 216 -5.30 17.49 8.91
CA SER A 216 -5.06 18.52 7.87
C SER A 216 -5.69 19.87 8.21
N GLY A 217 -6.57 19.93 9.22
CA GLY A 217 -7.38 21.11 9.52
C GLY A 217 -8.27 21.51 8.35
N GLY A 218 -8.84 20.52 7.66
CA GLY A 218 -9.73 20.71 6.48
C GLY A 218 -9.03 21.16 5.20
N LYS A 219 -7.70 21.09 5.13
CA LYS A 219 -6.93 21.50 3.93
C LYS A 219 -6.83 20.42 2.85
N GLY A 220 -7.42 19.25 3.07
CA GLY A 220 -7.63 18.21 2.07
C GLY A 220 -7.15 16.83 2.49
N SER A 221 -7.40 15.85 1.61
CA SER A 221 -7.21 14.41 1.85
C SER A 221 -5.76 13.92 1.84
N SER A 222 -4.76 14.81 1.76
CA SER A 222 -3.34 14.43 1.83
C SER A 222 -2.47 15.54 2.42
N TYR A 223 -1.37 15.18 3.09
CA TYR A 223 -0.33 16.12 3.54
C TYR A 223 0.47 16.77 2.41
N ALA A 224 0.28 16.34 1.15
CA ALA A 224 0.85 17.06 0.03
C ALA A 224 0.21 18.45 -0.02
N PRO A 225 0.99 19.55 0.11
CA PRO A 225 0.42 20.88 0.03
C PRO A 225 -0.32 20.99 -1.29
N GLY A 226 -1.65 21.18 -1.21
CA GLY A 226 -2.42 21.50 -2.40
C GLY A 226 -1.73 22.67 -3.08
N LEU A 227 -1.39 22.51 -4.36
CA LEU A 227 -0.94 23.63 -5.19
C LEU A 227 -1.98 24.73 -4.99
N LYS A 228 -1.67 25.74 -4.17
CA LYS A 228 -2.39 27.00 -4.23
C LYS A 228 -2.15 27.45 -5.65
N ALA A 229 -3.19 27.43 -6.48
CA ALA A 229 -3.15 28.16 -7.73
C ALA A 229 -2.65 29.55 -7.37
N LYS A 230 -1.50 29.94 -7.90
CA LYS A 230 -1.11 31.34 -7.90
C LYS A 230 -2.21 32.03 -8.71
N LEU A 231 -3.16 32.66 -8.01
CA LEU A 231 -4.00 33.69 -8.60
C LEU A 231 -3.08 34.84 -9.03
#